data_AF-A0A1A9VEN7-F1
#
_entry.id   AF-A0A1A9VEN7-F1
#
_cell.length_a   1.000
_cell.length_b   1.000
_cell.length_c   1.000
_cell.angle_alpha   90.00
_cell.angle_beta   90.00
_cell.angle_gamma   90.00
#
_symmetry.space_group_name_H-M   'P 1'
#
loop_
_entity.id
_entity.type
_entity.pdbx_description
1 polymer ?
#
loop_
_entity_poly.entity_id
_entity_poly.type
_entity_poly.pdbx_seq_one_letter_code
_entity_poly.pdbx_strand_id
1 'polypeptide(L)'
;MTHGTGRSISISAYKGCGKFIGRKVLPVIGLRSCFRYLHLGNEMGRPLISTSHFPLNSLIEHCIPDDIPNLVEALVNPVVYQNELEKHGKQLSIIFVAATQPTF
;
A
#
# COMPACT_ATOMS: atom_id res chain seq x y z
N MET A 1 -26.59 -14.82 7.52
CA MET A 1 -25.63 -13.79 7.95
C MET A 1 -24.29 -14.45 8.28
N THR A 2 -23.38 -14.51 7.32
CA THR A 2 -21.93 -14.33 7.51
C THR A 2 -21.34 -14.04 6.13
N HIS A 3 -20.92 -12.80 5.94
CA HIS A 3 -20.31 -12.29 4.73
C HIS A 3 -18.87 -12.82 4.58
N GLY A 4 -18.51 -13.20 3.36
CA GLY A 4 -17.16 -13.08 2.81
C GLY A 4 -16.05 -13.94 3.43
N THR A 5 -15.57 -14.93 2.68
CA THR A 5 -14.27 -15.58 2.90
C THR A 5 -13.15 -14.54 2.73
N GLY A 6 -12.86 -13.78 3.78
CA GLY A 6 -11.77 -12.79 3.80
C GLY A 6 -10.41 -13.47 3.70
N ARG A 7 -9.49 -12.89 2.93
CA ARG A 7 -8.10 -13.35 2.86
C ARG A 7 -7.41 -13.11 4.20
N SER A 8 -6.51 -14.01 4.61
CA SER A 8 -5.74 -13.91 5.85
C SER A 8 -4.26 -14.19 5.62
N ILE A 9 -3.40 -13.55 6.41
CA ILE A 9 -1.96 -13.82 6.46
C ILE A 9 -1.67 -14.63 7.73
N SER A 10 -0.94 -15.74 7.60
CA SER A 10 -0.49 -16.55 8.73
C SER A 10 1.02 -16.41 8.92
N ILE A 11 1.43 -15.99 10.11
CA ILE A 11 2.84 -15.90 10.51
C ILE A 11 3.11 -17.00 11.53
N SER A 12 4.15 -17.80 11.32
CA SER A 12 4.58 -18.86 12.24
C SER A 12 6.07 -18.73 12.55
N ALA A 13 6.44 -18.89 13.81
CA ALA A 13 7.82 -18.81 14.26
C ALA A 13 8.33 -20.19 14.71
N TYR A 14 9.57 -20.49 14.34
CA TYR A 14 10.26 -21.75 14.64
C TYR A 14 11.67 -21.46 15.20
N LYS A 15 12.16 -22.35 16.06
CA LYS A 15 13.56 -22.33 16.52
C LYS A 15 14.45 -23.11 15.54
N GLY A 16 15.78 -22.93 15.60
CA GLY A 16 16.79 -23.53 14.70
C GLY A 16 16.82 -25.07 14.55
N CYS A 17 15.90 -25.82 15.17
CA CYS A 17 15.70 -27.26 14.95
C CYS A 17 14.28 -27.58 14.42
N GLY A 18 13.55 -26.59 13.89
CA GLY A 18 12.16 -26.75 13.46
C GLY A 18 11.14 -26.82 14.60
N LYS A 19 11.56 -26.65 15.86
CA LYS A 19 10.64 -26.63 17.01
C LYS A 19 9.70 -25.42 16.90
N PHE A 20 8.40 -25.68 16.83
CA PHE A 20 7.36 -24.66 16.78
C PHE A 20 7.36 -23.80 18.05
N ILE A 21 7.37 -22.48 17.86
CA ILE A 21 7.30 -21.50 18.95
C ILE A 21 5.87 -20.98 19.06
N GLY A 22 5.23 -20.66 17.94
CA GLY A 22 3.86 -20.14 17.91
C GLY A 22 3.46 -19.58 16.56
N ARG A 23 2.17 -19.23 16.42
CA ARG A 23 1.59 -18.64 15.21
C ARG A 23 0.61 -17.51 15.49
N LYS A 24 0.38 -16.65 14.50
CA LYS A 24 -0.71 -15.67 14.49
C LYS A 24 -1.32 -15.58 13.10
N VAL A 25 -2.65 -15.61 13.04
CA VAL A 25 -3.41 -15.31 11.82
C VAL A 25 -3.92 -13.88 11.92
N LEU A 26 -3.69 -13.10 10.87
CA LEU A 26 -4.13 -11.72 10.76
C LEU A 26 -5.09 -11.60 9.56
N PRO A 27 -6.27 -10.98 9.71
CA PRO A 27 -7.13 -10.70 8.58
C PRO A 27 -6.44 -9.71 7.65
N VAL A 28 -6.50 -9.88 6.32
CA VAL A 28 -5.92 -8.90 5.38
C VAL A 28 -6.66 -7.57 5.46
N ILE A 29 -7.97 -7.63 5.62
CA ILE A 29 -8.83 -6.46 5.80
C ILE A 29 -8.57 -5.85 7.17
N GLY A 30 -8.26 -4.56 7.22
CA GLY A 30 -8.00 -3.84 8.46
C GLY A 30 -6.57 -3.98 9.00
N LEU A 31 -5.66 -4.65 8.29
CA LEU A 31 -4.24 -4.47 8.54
C LEU A 31 -3.86 -3.01 8.29
N ARG A 32 -2.99 -2.48 9.16
CA ARG A 32 -2.42 -1.15 9.00
C ARG A 32 -0.93 -1.29 8.73
N SER A 33 -0.42 -0.52 7.77
CA SER A 33 1.03 -0.35 7.58
C SER A 33 1.61 0.29 8.83
N CYS A 34 2.30 -0.51 9.63
CA CYS A 34 3.04 -0.02 10.80
C CYS A 34 4.02 -1.06 11.31
N PHE A 35 4.93 -0.58 12.15
CA PHE A 35 5.71 -1.41 13.04
C PHE A 35 4.89 -1.75 14.29
N ARG A 36 4.81 -3.03 14.65
CA ARG A 36 4.06 -3.50 15.82
C ARG A 36 4.63 -4.80 16.37
N TYR A 37 4.46 -4.98 17.68
CA TYR A 37 4.73 -6.27 18.31
C TYR A 37 3.59 -7.25 18.06
N LEU A 38 3.97 -8.47 17.69
CA LEU A 38 3.05 -9.57 17.46
C LEU A 38 3.14 -10.55 18.64
N HIS A 39 2.00 -10.80 19.27
CA HIS A 39 1.86 -11.89 20.25
C HIS A 39 1.51 -13.19 19.53
N LEU A 40 2.39 -14.17 19.63
CA LEU A 40 2.13 -15.50 19.10
C LEU A 40 1.18 -16.27 20.01
N GLY A 41 0.33 -17.09 19.38
CA GLY A 41 -0.45 -18.12 20.05
C GLY A 41 0.13 -19.50 19.81
N ASN A 42 -0.30 -20.47 20.61
CA ASN A 42 -0.02 -21.87 20.37
C ASN A 42 -0.79 -22.40 19.14
N GLU A 43 -0.73 -23.71 18.91
CA GLU A 43 -1.43 -24.37 17.80
C GLU A 43 -2.94 -24.14 17.83
N MET A 44 -3.52 -24.03 19.02
CA MET A 44 -4.95 -23.74 19.24
C MET A 44 -5.26 -22.23 19.21
N GLY A 45 -4.29 -21.38 18.88
CA GLY A 45 -4.46 -19.92 18.82
C GLY A 45 -4.54 -19.23 20.19
N ARG A 46 -4.32 -19.95 21.30
CA ARG A 46 -4.31 -19.37 22.65
C ARG A 46 -3.03 -18.56 22.83
N PRO A 47 -3.10 -17.32 23.36
CA PRO A 47 -1.92 -16.48 23.53
C PRO A 47 -0.90 -17.17 24.44
N LEU A 48 0.38 -17.12 24.05
CA LEU A 48 1.46 -17.58 24.92
C LEU A 48 1.64 -16.56 26.05
N ILE A 49 1.66 -17.02 27.30
CA ILE A 49 1.79 -16.18 28.50
C ILE A 49 3.21 -15.54 28.58
N SER A 50 4.16 -16.07 27.82
CA SER A 50 5.52 -15.55 27.71
C SER A 50 5.59 -14.22 26.93
N THR A 51 6.48 -13.33 27.37
CA THR A 51 6.92 -12.04 26.79
C THR A 51 7.56 -12.17 25.39
N SER A 52 7.15 -13.14 24.57
CA SER A 52 7.68 -13.36 23.23
C SER A 52 7.00 -12.37 22.26
N HIS A 53 7.52 -11.15 22.28
CA HIS A 53 7.10 -10.07 21.38
C HIS A 53 7.99 -10.13 20.14
N PHE A 54 7.38 -10.46 19.00
CA PHE A 54 8.10 -10.45 17.73
C PHE A 54 7.87 -9.11 17.04
N PRO A 55 8.94 -8.34 16.74
CA PRO A 55 8.80 -7.13 15.95
C PRO A 55 8.37 -7.51 14.54
N LEU A 56 7.23 -6.96 14.10
CA LEU A 56 6.74 -7.10 12.74
C LEU A 56 6.68 -5.72 12.11
N ASN A 57 7.41 -5.54 11.02
CA ASN A 57 7.18 -4.43 10.11
C ASN A 57 6.25 -4.89 9.00
N SER A 58 5.09 -4.25 8.88
CA SER A 58 4.13 -4.53 7.82
C SER A 58 4.02 -3.35 6.89
N LEU A 59 4.23 -3.61 5.60
CA LEU A 59 4.00 -2.66 4.52
C LEU A 59 2.82 -3.17 3.69
N ILE A 60 1.75 -2.39 3.65
CA ILE A 60 0.57 -2.66 2.83
C ILE A 60 0.64 -1.69 1.67
N GLU A 61 0.96 -2.24 0.50
CA GLU A 61 0.88 -1.51 -0.76
C GLU A 61 -0.39 -1.92 -1.49
N HIS A 62 -1.07 -0.94 -2.08
CA HIS A 62 -2.17 -1.22 -2.97
C HIS A 62 -1.59 -1.63 -4.33
N CYS A 63 -1.99 -2.81 -4.83
CA CYS A 63 -1.60 -3.24 -6.16
C CYS A 63 -2.25 -2.30 -7.19
N ILE A 64 -1.40 -1.55 -7.89
CA ILE A 64 -1.78 -0.71 -9.03
C ILE A 64 -1.52 -1.55 -10.29
N PRO A 65 -2.50 -1.68 -11.20
CA PRO A 65 -2.26 -2.32 -12.48
C PRO A 65 -1.26 -1.50 -13.33
N ASP A 66 -0.36 -2.20 -14.01
CA ASP A 66 0.73 -1.58 -14.79
C ASP A 66 0.25 -0.71 -15.97
N ASP A 67 -1.01 -0.90 -16.41
CA ASP A 67 -1.58 -0.19 -17.56
C ASP A 67 -2.09 1.22 -17.25
N ILE A 68 -2.22 1.58 -15.96
CA ILE A 68 -2.86 2.85 -15.54
C ILE A 68 -2.06 3.70 -14.52
N PRO A 69 -0.72 3.70 -14.51
CA PRO A 69 0.06 4.44 -13.50
C PRO A 69 -0.24 5.94 -13.53
N ASN A 70 -0.32 6.53 -14.73
CA ASN A 70 -0.59 7.97 -14.90
C ASN A 70 -1.97 8.38 -14.37
N LEU A 71 -2.97 7.52 -14.53
CA LEU A 71 -4.31 7.78 -14.01
C LEU A 71 -4.30 7.73 -12.47
N VAL A 72 -3.62 6.74 -11.89
CA VAL A 72 -3.52 6.62 -10.44
C VAL A 72 -2.78 7.80 -9.85
N GLU A 73 -1.67 8.23 -10.45
CA GLU A 73 -0.92 9.40 -9.99
C GLU A 73 -1.77 10.68 -10.03
N ALA A 74 -2.51 10.90 -11.13
CA ALA A 74 -3.42 12.03 -11.26
C ALA A 74 -4.55 11.99 -10.21
N LEU A 75 -5.08 10.81 -9.87
CA LEU A 75 -6.10 10.65 -8.83
C LEU A 75 -5.55 10.85 -7.42
N VAL A 76 -4.31 10.44 -7.16
CA VAL A 76 -3.63 10.65 -5.88
C VAL A 76 -3.35 12.14 -5.64
N ASN A 77 -3.04 12.89 -6.70
CA ASN A 77 -2.74 14.32 -6.59
C ASN A 77 -3.38 15.17 -7.70
N PRO A 78 -4.70 15.44 -7.62
CA PRO A 78 -5.45 16.09 -8.69
C PRO A 78 -5.03 17.56 -8.92
N VAL A 79 -4.58 18.24 -7.87
CA VAL A 79 -4.13 19.64 -7.97
C VAL A 79 -2.83 19.74 -8.77
N VAL A 80 -1.88 18.83 -8.53
CA VAL A 80 -0.63 18.79 -9.30
C VAL A 80 -0.92 18.50 -10.77
N TYR A 81 -1.77 17.50 -11.04
CA TYR A 81 -2.17 17.17 -12.41
C TYR A 81 -2.78 18.37 -13.15
N GLN A 82 -3.73 19.06 -12.51
CA GLN A 82 -4.38 20.24 -13.09
C GLN A 82 -3.39 21.38 -13.36
N ASN A 83 -2.46 21.64 -12.43
CA ASN A 83 -1.44 22.67 -12.59
C ASN A 83 -0.50 22.38 -13.77
N GLU A 84 -0.11 21.13 -13.98
CA GLU A 84 0.72 20.76 -15.13
C GLU A 84 -0.04 20.96 -16.45
N LEU A 85 -1.32 20.59 -16.52
CA LEU A 85 -2.15 20.87 -17.71
C LEU A 85 -2.24 22.38 -18.02
N GLU A 86 -2.42 23.22 -17.00
CA GLU A 86 -2.49 24.67 -17.19
C GLU A 86 -1.15 25.28 -17.62
N LYS A 87 -0.03 24.79 -17.09
CA LYS A 87 1.32 25.22 -17.52
C LYS A 87 1.55 24.90 -18.99
N HIS A 88 1.23 23.67 -19.39
CA HIS A 88 1.34 23.22 -20.78
C HIS A 88 0.44 24.06 -21.70
N GLY A 89 -0.82 24.31 -21.29
CA GLY A 89 -1.74 25.16 -22.05
C GLY A 89 -1.22 26.59 -22.23
N LYS A 90 -0.66 27.22 -21.18
CA LYS A 90 -0.07 28.56 -21.25
C LYS A 90 1.14 28.59 -22.20
N GLN A 91 2.06 27.64 -22.08
CA GLN A 91 3.23 27.56 -22.96
C GLN A 91 2.83 27.36 -24.43
N LEU A 92 1.88 26.46 -24.69
CA LEU A 92 1.38 26.22 -26.05
C LEU A 92 0.66 27.45 -26.62
N SER A 93 -0.09 28.19 -25.79
CA SER A 93 -0.76 29.42 -26.23
C SER A 93 0.23 30.49 -26.70
N ILE A 94 1.36 30.65 -26.00
CA ILE A 94 2.43 31.59 -26.39
C ILE A 94 3.05 31.18 -27.73
N ILE A 95 3.34 29.89 -27.93
CA ILE A 95 3.88 29.37 -29.19
C ILE A 95 2.90 29.60 -30.35
N PHE A 96 1.61 29.32 -30.12
CA PHE A 96 0.58 29.51 -31.14
C PHE A 96 0.44 30.98 -31.54
N VAL A 97 0.36 31.89 -30.56
CA VAL A 97 0.29 33.34 -30.80
C VAL A 97 1.51 33.84 -31.57
N ALA A 98 2.71 33.41 -31.20
CA ALA A 98 3.95 33.77 -31.90
C ALA A 98 4.00 33.25 -33.35
N ALA A 99 3.46 32.06 -33.61
CA ALA A 99 3.39 31.49 -34.96
C ALA A 99 2.34 32.18 -35.87
N THR A 100 1.34 32.85 -35.29
CA THR A 100 0.28 33.55 -36.02
C THR A 100 0.51 35.05 -36.22
N GLN A 101 1.58 35.64 -35.67
CA GLN A 101 1.96 37.00 -36.03
C GLN A 101 2.66 36.99 -37.41
N PRO A 102 2.13 37.68 -38.44
CA PRO A 102 2.87 37.84 -39.68
C PRO A 102 4.13 38.64 -39.38
N THR A 103 5.29 38.02 -39.61
CA THR A 103 6.57 38.71 -39.67
C THR A 103 6.48 39.78 -40.76
N PHE A 104 6.43 41.05 -40.35
CA PHE A 104 6.62 42.22 -41.22
C PHE A 104 8.10 42.39 -41.56
#